data_AF-A0A1E4B0E8-F1
#
_entry.id   AF-A0A1E4B0E8-F1
#
_cell.length_a   1.000
_cell.length_b   1.000
_cell.length_c   1.000
_cell.angle_alpha   90.00
_cell.angle_beta   90.00
_cell.angle_gamma   90.00
#
_symmetry.space_group_name_H-M   'P 1'
#
loop_
_entity.id
_entity.type
_entity.pdbx_description
1 polymer ?
#
loop_
_entity_poly.entity_id
_entity_poly.type
_entity_poly.pdbx_seq_one_letter_code
_entity_poly.pdbx_strand_id
1 'polypeptide(L)' 'MVTPVITPTIAPLGRDRLIPVRNVQGREVVVRGGATGREYRFAPGESREVPLADARLLVAGGDFAFSAGR' A
#
# COMPACT_ATOMS: atom_id res chain seq x y z
N MET A 1 -20.14 5.56 -39.22
CA MET A 1 -19.17 6.33 -38.40
C MET A 1 -19.20 5.72 -37.01
N VAL A 2 -18.12 5.05 -36.59
CA VAL A 2 -18.02 4.40 -35.27
C VAL A 2 -17.29 5.38 -34.34
N THR A 3 -17.99 5.90 -33.35
CA THR A 3 -17.39 6.71 -32.28
C THR A 3 -16.65 5.75 -31.35
N PRO A 4 -15.33 5.89 -31.14
CA PRO A 4 -14.64 5.08 -30.14
C PRO A 4 -15.12 5.53 -28.76
N VAL A 5 -15.89 4.67 -28.09
CA VAL A 5 -16.24 4.85 -26.68
C VAL A 5 -14.96 4.59 -25.89
N ILE A 6 -14.29 5.67 -25.49
CA ILE A 6 -13.24 5.60 -24.48
C ILE A 6 -13.96 5.34 -23.16
N THR A 7 -14.06 4.08 -22.76
CA THR A 7 -14.46 3.73 -21.40
C THR A 7 -13.44 4.39 -20.49
N PRO A 8 -13.81 5.35 -19.63
CA PRO A 8 -12.87 5.90 -18.67
C PRO A 8 -12.41 4.72 -17.82
N THR A 9 -11.16 4.32 -17.95
CA THR A 9 -10.52 3.43 -16.99
C THR A 9 -10.49 4.22 -15.69
N ILE A 10 -11.51 4.01 -14.85
CA ILE A 10 -11.53 4.51 -13.49
C ILE A 10 -10.41 3.76 -12.78
N ALA A 11 -9.20 4.32 -12.79
CA ALA A 11 -8.18 3.92 -11.85
C ALA A 11 -8.80 4.09 -10.46
N PRO A 12 -8.87 3.04 -9.62
CA PRO A 12 -9.55 3.12 -8.32
C PRO A 12 -9.02 4.33 -7.56
N LEU A 13 -9.93 5.27 -7.29
CA LEU A 13 -9.68 6.55 -6.65
C LEU A 13 -9.06 6.32 -5.27
N GLY A 14 -7.73 6.36 -5.14
CA GLY A 14 -6.90 6.63 -3.94
C GLY A 14 -7.10 5.79 -2.66
N ARG A 15 -8.33 5.45 -2.30
CA ARG A 15 -8.79 4.79 -1.08
C ARG A 15 -8.65 3.26 -1.16
N ASP A 16 -8.87 2.69 -2.34
CA ASP A 16 -8.70 1.25 -2.62
C ASP A 16 -7.38 0.91 -3.34
N ARG A 17 -6.53 1.92 -3.59
CA ARG A 17 -5.23 1.69 -4.22
C ARG A 17 -4.31 0.98 -3.22
N LEU A 18 -4.05 -0.29 -3.47
CA LEU A 18 -3.05 -1.05 -2.75
C LEU A 18 -1.66 -0.62 -3.21
N ILE A 19 -0.77 -0.39 -2.25
CA ILE A 19 0.62 -0.02 -2.47
C ILE A 19 1.51 -1.01 -1.74
N PRO A 20 2.49 -1.61 -2.42
CA PRO A 20 3.49 -2.43 -1.78
C PRO A 20 4.36 -1.61 -0.81
N VAL A 21 4.43 -2.06 0.44
CA VAL A 21 5.35 -1.57 1.47
C VAL A 21 6.26 -2.69 1.94
N ARG A 22 7.51 -2.35 2.24
CA ARG A 22 8.53 -3.28 2.73
C ARG A 22 8.94 -2.93 4.14
N ASN A 23 9.04 -3.94 4.99
CA ASN A 23 9.61 -3.80 6.33
C ASN A 23 11.14 -3.67 6.24
N VAL A 24 11.70 -2.58 6.77
CA VAL A 24 13.15 -2.30 6.78
C VAL A 24 13.78 -2.44 8.17
N GLN A 25 12.99 -2.74 9.21
CA GLN A 25 13.47 -2.82 10.59
C GLN A 25 14.32 -4.07 10.93
N GLY A 26 14.53 -5.00 9.99
CA GLY A 26 15.36 -6.19 10.22
C GLY A 26 14.82 -7.16 11.29
N ARG A 27 13.62 -6.91 11.81
CA ARG A 27 12.86 -7.77 12.73
C ARG A 27 11.41 -7.86 12.29
N GLU A 28 10.67 -8.79 12.87
CA GLU A 28 9.22 -8.86 12.67
C GLU A 28 8.54 -7.62 13.28
N VAL A 29 7.60 -7.04 12.53
CA VAL A 29 6.81 -5.89 12.97
C VAL A 29 5.32 -6.18 12.75
N VAL A 30 4.53 -5.93 13.79
CA VAL A 30 3.07 -5.94 13.72
C VAL A 30 2.59 -4.50 13.82
N VAL A 31 1.89 -4.02 12.80
CA VAL A 31 1.37 -2.66 12.71
C VAL A 31 -0.11 -2.66 12.44
N ARG A 32 -0.81 -1.73 13.05
CA ARG A 32 -2.23 -1.50 12.78
C ARG A 32 -2.38 -0.35 11.81
N GLY A 33 -3.00 -0.60 10.67
CA GLY A 33 -3.36 0.42 9.69
C GLY A 33 -4.27 1.45 10.33
N GLY A 34 -3.87 2.72 10.33
CA GLY A 34 -4.65 3.78 10.98
C GLY A 34 -5.90 4.19 10.20
N ALA A 35 -5.98 3.89 8.90
CA ALA A 35 -7.14 4.23 8.08
C ALA A 35 -8.17 3.09 8.06
N THR A 36 -7.73 1.84 7.97
CA THR A 36 -8.63 0.67 7.92
C THR A 36 -8.80 -0.03 9.26
N GLY A 37 -7.94 0.26 10.24
CA GLY A 37 -7.90 -0.43 11.53
C GLY A 37 -7.39 -1.87 11.46
N ARG A 38 -6.99 -2.35 10.27
CA ARG A 38 -6.52 -3.72 10.03
C ARG A 38 -5.11 -3.91 10.59
N GLU A 39 -4.85 -5.10 11.10
CA GLU A 39 -3.52 -5.45 11.60
C GLU A 39 -2.72 -6.15 10.50
N TYR A 40 -1.47 -5.74 10.35
CA TYR A 40 -0.53 -6.23 9.36
C TYR A 40 0.73 -6.72 10.07
N ARG A 41 1.10 -7.97 9.81
CA ARG A 41 2.35 -8.56 10.30
C ARG A 41 3.32 -8.69 9.13
N PHE A 42 4.52 -8.17 9.32
CA PHE A 42 5.59 -8.20 8.34
C PHE A 42 6.83 -8.88 8.94
N ALA A 43 7.30 -9.94 8.31
CA ALA A 43 8.61 -10.51 8.54
C ALA A 43 9.73 -9.52 8.12
N PRO A 44 10.97 -9.68 8.62
CA PRO A 44 12.08 -8.82 8.25
C PRO A 44 12.34 -8.86 6.74
N GLY A 45 12.30 -7.68 6.10
CA GLY A 45 12.48 -7.56 4.66
C GLY A 45 11.26 -7.96 3.81
N GLU A 46 10.17 -8.44 4.43
CA GLU A 46 8.93 -8.81 3.73
C GLU A 46 8.30 -7.59 3.06
N SER A 47 7.79 -7.79 1.85
CA SER A 47 6.98 -6.80 1.14
C SER A 47 5.55 -7.28 1.08
N ARG A 48 4.60 -6.40 1.39
CA ARG A 48 3.17 -6.68 1.31
C ARG A 48 2.41 -5.48 0.78
N GLU A 49 1.35 -5.74 0.05
CA GLU A 49 0.46 -4.72 -0.45
C GLU A 49 -0.55 -4.32 0.64
N VAL A 50 -0.59 -3.03 0.95
CA VAL A 50 -1.54 -2.45 1.90
C VAL A 50 -2.21 -1.21 1.30
N PRO A 51 -3.40 -0.80 1.76
CA PRO A 51 -4.05 0.40 1.26
C PRO A 51 -3.14 1.63 1.37
N LEU A 52 -3.12 2.50 0.35
CA LEU A 52 -2.29 3.71 0.32
C LEU A 52 -2.44 4.55 1.60
N ALA A 53 -3.65 4.66 2.14
CA ALA A 53 -3.92 5.41 3.36
C ALA A 53 -3.18 4.81 4.57
N ASP A 54 -3.14 3.48 4.70
CA ASP A 54 -2.37 2.80 5.73
C ASP A 54 -0.86 2.89 5.44
N ALA A 55 -0.44 2.65 4.20
CA ALA A 55 0.96 2.71 3.78
C ALA A 55 1.64 4.05 4.13
N ARG A 56 0.94 5.17 3.94
CA ARG A 56 1.46 6.51 4.28
C ARG A 56 1.75 6.65 5.77
N LEU A 57 0.90 6.08 6.63
CA LEU A 57 1.10 6.10 8.08
C LEU A 57 2.24 5.17 8.49
N LEU A 58 2.34 3.99 7.86
CA LEU A 58 3.41 3.04 8.12
C LEU A 58 4.80 3.60 7.74
N VAL A 59 4.90 4.24 6.57
CA VAL A 59 6.15 4.86 6.11
C VAL A 59 6.50 6.10 6.93
N ALA A 60 5.51 6.86 7.39
CA ALA A 60 5.75 8.03 8.25
C ALA A 60 6.40 7.66 9.60
N GLY A 61 6.21 6.43 10.09
CA GLY A 61 6.89 5.90 11.27
C GLY A 61 8.37 5.59 11.07
N GLY A 62 8.87 5.56 9.81
CA GLY A 62 10.26 5.23 9.47
C GLY A 62 10.60 3.73 9.44
N ASP A 63 9.65 2.88 9.83
CA ASP A 63 9.83 1.42 9.95
C ASP A 63 9.61 0.67 8.62
N PHE A 64 8.94 1.35 7.67
CA PHE A 64 8.54 0.81 6.39
C PHE A 64 8.99 1.74 5.26
N ALA A 65 9.29 1.15 4.10
CA ALA A 65 9.56 1.87 2.87
C ALA A 65 8.54 1.49 1.79
N PHE A 66 8.21 2.43 0.90
CA PHE A 66 7.48 2.09 -0.31
C PHE A 66 8.32 1.16 -1.18
N SER A 67 7.80 -0.01 -1.51
CA SER A 67 8.47 -0.97 -2.37
C SER A 67 7.98 -0.75 -3.80
N ALA A 68 8.58 0.18 -4.54
CA ALA A 68 8.13 0.48 -5.90
C ALA A 68 8.28 -0.74 -6.81
N GLY A 69 7.17 -1.47 -7.05
CA GLY A 69 7.01 -2.27 -8.25
C GLY A 69 7.00 -1.32 -9.44
N ARG A 70 7.95 -1.52 -10.34
CA ARG A 70 8.25 -0.68 -11.51
C ARG A 70 7.05 -0.45 -12.42
#